data_AF-A0A6J1W6E0-F1
#
_entry.id   AF-A0A6J1W6E0-F1
#
_cell.length_a   1.000
_cell.length_b   1.000
_cell.length_c   1.000
_cell.angle_alpha   90.00
_cell.angle_beta   90.00
_cell.angle_gamma   90.00
#
_symmetry.space_group_name_H-M   'P 1'
#
loop_
_entity.id
_entity.type
_entity.pdbx_description
1 polymer ?
#
loop_
_entity_poly.entity_id
_entity_poly.type
_entity_poly.pdbx_seq_one_letter_code
_entity_poly.pdbx_strand_id
1 'polypeptide(L)'
;GGPTSLRGSHALFVLQITWTARAAGEYVHLKTGLEGQESVVSYLPLSHVAAQMIDIWLPVTFGVETYFAQPDALKGSLVDTLREVRPTAFMGVPRVWEKMQERMKSVGAKSSTLRKKIAVWAKAVGLETNLKRMNGSVELPMNYRLARALVYKKVRKALGLDRCTKCYTGAAPITKDTLEFFLSLDIVVYELYGMSESSGPHTVSHPTSYRMSR
;
A
#
# COMPACT_ATOMS: atom_id res chain seq x y z
N GLY A 1 -8.51 -23.34 19.47
CA GLY A 1 -8.08 -22.09 20.13
C GLY A 1 -9.27 -21.16 20.16
N GLY A 2 -9.77 -20.82 21.34
CA GLY A 2 -10.85 -19.85 21.50
C GLY A 2 -10.32 -18.41 21.47
N PRO A 3 -11.17 -17.39 21.26
CA PRO A 3 -10.78 -15.99 21.30
C PRO A 3 -10.38 -15.57 22.73
N THR A 4 -9.14 -15.13 22.91
CA THR A 4 -8.64 -14.51 24.15
C THR A 4 -8.84 -13.00 24.06
N SER A 5 -9.62 -12.40 24.99
CA SER A 5 -9.72 -10.94 25.08
C SER A 5 -8.49 -10.36 25.79
N LEU A 6 -7.81 -9.40 25.17
CA LEU A 6 -6.71 -8.68 25.81
C LEU A 6 -7.27 -7.75 26.91
N ARG A 7 -6.78 -7.89 28.15
CA ARG A 7 -7.06 -6.97 29.27
C ARG A 7 -5.80 -6.16 29.57
N GLY A 8 -5.79 -4.90 29.17
CA GLY A 8 -4.80 -3.89 29.60
C GLY A 8 -5.48 -2.79 30.40
N SER A 9 -4.73 -2.02 31.19
CA SER A 9 -5.29 -0.82 31.81
C SER A 9 -5.68 0.19 30.72
N HIS A 10 -6.89 0.74 30.80
CA HIS A 10 -7.47 1.58 29.75
C HIS A 10 -6.58 2.80 29.41
N ALA A 11 -5.93 3.38 30.42
CA ALA A 11 -5.02 4.52 30.27
C ALA A 11 -3.73 4.15 29.52
N LEU A 12 -3.11 2.99 29.84
CA LEU A 12 -1.89 2.55 29.15
C LEU A 12 -2.16 2.23 27.68
N PHE A 13 -3.31 1.62 27.38
CA PHE A 13 -3.68 1.32 25.99
C PHE A 13 -3.85 2.60 25.16
N VAL A 14 -4.55 3.61 25.69
CA VAL A 14 -4.75 4.89 24.99
C VAL A 14 -3.42 5.62 24.75
N LEU A 15 -2.53 5.65 25.74
CA LEU A 15 -1.20 6.24 25.58
C LEU A 15 -0.36 5.48 24.54
N GLN A 16 -0.38 4.15 24.59
CA GLN A 16 0.39 3.33 23.66
C GLN A 16 -0.11 3.47 22.22
N ILE A 17 -1.43 3.42 21.98
CA ILE A 17 -1.96 3.48 20.61
C ILE A 17 -1.80 4.86 19.98
N THR A 18 -1.95 5.94 20.77
CA THR A 18 -1.73 7.32 20.29
C THR A 18 -0.25 7.59 20.03
N TRP A 19 0.64 7.11 20.91
CA TRP A 19 2.09 7.16 20.67
C TRP A 19 2.47 6.41 19.40
N THR A 20 1.98 5.18 19.24
CA THR A 20 2.25 4.36 18.04
C THR A 20 1.74 5.03 16.78
N ALA A 21 0.54 5.62 16.78
CA ALA A 21 0.01 6.36 15.65
C ALA A 21 0.91 7.54 15.27
N ARG A 22 1.31 8.35 16.26
CA ARG A 22 2.22 9.47 16.04
C ARG A 22 3.57 9.01 15.48
N ALA A 23 4.22 8.06 16.15
CA ALA A 23 5.53 7.56 15.75
C ALA A 23 5.50 6.92 14.36
N ALA A 24 4.48 6.11 14.06
CA ALA A 24 4.32 5.49 12.75
C ALA A 24 4.06 6.54 11.67
N GLY A 25 3.18 7.51 11.92
CA GLY A 25 2.86 8.58 10.98
C GLY A 25 4.06 9.46 10.66
N GLU A 26 4.82 9.88 11.67
CA GLU A 26 6.08 10.63 11.49
C GLU A 26 7.10 9.79 10.72
N TYR A 27 7.28 8.52 11.07
CA TYR A 27 8.23 7.61 10.40
C TYR A 27 7.91 7.38 8.91
N VAL A 28 6.64 7.36 8.52
CA VAL A 28 6.24 7.21 7.11
C VAL A 28 6.10 8.52 6.35
N HIS A 29 6.43 9.65 6.99
CA HIS A 29 6.22 11.01 6.47
C HIS A 29 4.76 11.24 6.06
N LEU A 30 3.83 10.88 6.95
CA LEU A 30 2.43 11.21 6.80
C LEU A 30 2.27 12.72 6.94
N LYS A 31 1.62 13.37 5.96
CA LYS A 31 1.44 14.81 5.97
C LYS A 31 0.30 15.19 6.89
N THR A 32 0.45 16.31 7.58
CA THR A 32 -0.68 16.90 8.31
C THR A 32 -1.62 17.61 7.34
N GLY A 33 -2.87 17.84 7.75
CA GLY A 33 -3.84 18.63 6.98
C GLY A 33 -3.34 20.03 6.58
N LEU A 34 -2.39 20.61 7.34
CA LEU A 34 -1.77 21.91 7.04
C LEU A 34 -0.72 21.83 5.90
N GLU A 35 -0.02 20.71 5.77
CA GLU A 35 1.03 20.49 4.76
C GLU A 35 0.47 19.92 3.45
N GLY A 36 -0.67 19.22 3.53
CA GLY A 36 -1.39 18.69 2.40
C GLY A 36 -2.25 17.50 2.80
N GLN A 37 -3.54 17.59 2.50
CA GLN A 37 -4.55 16.61 2.86
C GLN A 37 -4.21 15.21 2.31
N GLU A 38 -3.98 14.26 3.21
CA GLU A 38 -3.87 12.84 2.88
C GLU A 38 -5.23 12.16 2.96
N SER A 39 -5.37 11.04 2.24
CA SER A 39 -6.58 10.23 2.25
C SER A 39 -6.25 8.74 2.18
N VAL A 40 -7.07 7.94 2.86
CA VAL A 40 -7.01 6.48 2.91
C VAL A 40 -8.39 5.86 2.66
N VAL A 41 -8.41 4.58 2.29
CA VAL A 41 -9.66 3.81 2.13
C VAL A 41 -9.73 2.72 3.18
N SER A 42 -10.75 2.79 4.05
CA SER A 42 -11.07 1.77 5.04
C SER A 42 -11.93 0.68 4.41
N TYR A 43 -11.47 -0.57 4.48
CA TYR A 43 -12.22 -1.75 4.01
C TYR A 43 -12.06 -2.96 4.94
N LEU A 44 -11.25 -2.83 5.99
CA LEU A 44 -11.04 -3.87 6.99
C LEU A 44 -12.05 -3.70 8.13
N PRO A 45 -12.51 -4.80 8.76
CA PRO A 45 -13.34 -4.69 9.95
C PRO A 45 -12.61 -3.93 11.08
N LEU A 46 -13.28 -2.96 11.71
CA LEU A 46 -12.74 -2.20 12.84
C LEU A 46 -12.43 -3.04 14.09
N SER A 47 -12.81 -4.32 14.11
CA SER A 47 -12.36 -5.28 15.12
C SER A 47 -10.88 -5.64 15.00
N HIS A 48 -10.24 -5.33 13.86
CA HIS A 48 -8.83 -5.61 13.62
C HIS A 48 -7.95 -4.41 13.98
N VAL A 49 -6.83 -4.65 14.68
CA VAL A 49 -5.91 -3.59 15.15
C VAL A 49 -5.34 -2.73 14.01
N ALA A 50 -5.10 -3.32 12.83
CA ALA A 50 -4.63 -2.55 11.66
C ALA A 50 -5.69 -1.56 11.17
N ALA A 51 -6.98 -1.93 11.20
CA ALA A 51 -8.08 -1.04 10.82
C ALA A 51 -8.22 0.09 11.83
N GLN A 52 -8.17 -0.20 13.14
CA GLN A 52 -8.13 0.82 14.19
C GLN A 52 -6.98 1.82 13.96
N MET A 53 -5.78 1.31 13.69
CA MET A 53 -4.60 2.17 13.48
C MET A 53 -4.72 3.05 12.23
N ILE A 54 -5.09 2.47 11.09
CA ILE A 54 -5.04 3.14 9.77
C ILE A 54 -6.28 3.97 9.49
N ASP A 55 -7.45 3.51 9.96
CA ASP A 55 -8.73 4.12 9.61
C ASP A 55 -9.19 5.14 10.66
N ILE A 56 -8.63 5.10 11.88
CA ILE A 56 -9.02 5.96 13.00
C ILE A 56 -7.81 6.70 13.59
N TRP A 57 -6.84 6.00 14.18
CA TRP A 57 -5.82 6.66 15.01
C TRP A 57 -4.84 7.51 14.20
N LEU A 58 -4.34 7.03 13.07
CA LEU A 58 -3.53 7.84 12.15
C LEU A 58 -4.32 9.04 11.61
N PRO A 59 -5.55 8.85 11.09
CA PRO A 59 -6.41 9.95 10.66
C PRO A 59 -6.68 11.03 11.68
N VAL A 60 -7.06 10.66 12.90
CA VAL A 60 -7.33 11.65 13.96
C VAL A 60 -6.05 12.39 14.38
N THR A 61 -4.89 11.72 14.33
CA THR A 61 -3.61 12.31 14.74
C THR A 61 -3.07 13.30 13.70
N PHE A 62 -3.21 13.01 12.40
CA PHE A 62 -2.62 13.82 11.32
C PHE A 62 -3.65 14.60 10.48
N GLY A 63 -4.94 14.42 10.77
CA GLY A 63 -6.03 14.99 9.98
C GLY A 63 -6.16 14.34 8.60
N VAL A 64 -5.97 13.03 8.48
CA VAL A 64 -6.17 12.28 7.21
C VAL A 64 -7.66 12.05 6.98
N GLU A 65 -8.11 12.09 5.73
CA GLU A 65 -9.49 11.72 5.37
C GLU A 65 -9.62 10.21 5.20
N THR A 66 -10.56 9.61 5.94
CA THR A 66 -10.89 8.18 5.81
C THR A 66 -12.16 7.99 4.99
N TYR A 67 -12.06 7.26 3.89
CA TYR A 67 -13.21 6.89 3.05
C TYR A 67 -13.57 5.42 3.29
N PHE A 68 -14.80 5.15 3.70
CA PHE A 68 -15.26 3.78 3.96
C PHE A 68 -15.74 3.10 2.69
N ALA A 69 -15.13 1.98 2.35
CA ALA A 69 -15.51 1.15 1.22
C ALA A 69 -16.83 0.41 1.48
N GLN A 70 -17.46 -0.03 0.40
CA GLN A 70 -18.69 -0.82 0.47
C GLN A 70 -18.43 -2.17 1.16
N PRO A 71 -19.44 -2.79 1.81
CA PRO A 71 -19.28 -4.08 2.51
C PRO A 71 -18.79 -5.23 1.62
N ASP A 72 -18.93 -5.11 0.29
CA ASP A 72 -18.46 -6.07 -0.70
C ASP A 72 -17.04 -5.78 -1.22
N ALA A 73 -16.30 -4.86 -0.60
CA ALA A 73 -14.94 -4.46 -0.98
C ALA A 73 -14.02 -5.68 -1.24
N LEU A 74 -13.98 -6.62 -0.30
CA LEU A 74 -13.17 -7.85 -0.41
C LEU A 74 -13.71 -8.82 -1.48
N LYS A 75 -14.99 -8.73 -1.84
CA LYS A 75 -15.62 -9.53 -2.90
C LYS A 75 -15.25 -9.03 -4.30
N GLY A 76 -14.87 -7.76 -4.45
CA GLY A 76 -14.23 -7.29 -5.69
C GLY A 76 -14.43 -5.81 -6.02
N SER A 77 -15.26 -5.09 -5.26
CA SER A 77 -15.59 -3.68 -5.48
C SER A 77 -14.52 -2.72 -4.95
N LEU A 78 -13.53 -3.18 -4.17
CA LEU A 78 -12.52 -2.30 -3.56
C LEU A 78 -11.79 -1.42 -4.58
N VAL A 79 -11.45 -1.97 -5.76
CA VAL A 79 -10.76 -1.21 -6.82
C VAL A 79 -11.64 -0.07 -7.35
N ASP A 80 -12.97 -0.24 -7.34
CA ASP A 80 -13.89 0.80 -7.79
C ASP A 80 -13.93 1.94 -6.78
N THR A 81 -13.95 1.64 -5.47
CA THR A 81 -13.77 2.65 -4.41
C THR A 81 -12.41 3.35 -4.53
N LEU A 82 -11.32 2.63 -4.78
CA LEU A 82 -9.99 3.23 -4.95
C LEU A 82 -9.95 4.19 -6.14
N ARG A 83 -10.65 3.88 -7.23
CA ARG A 83 -10.74 4.75 -8.43
C ARG A 83 -11.53 6.03 -8.18
N GLU A 84 -12.54 5.95 -7.32
CA GLU A 84 -13.35 7.11 -6.93
C GLU A 84 -12.57 8.03 -5.99
N VAL A 85 -12.03 7.47 -4.91
CA VAL A 85 -11.35 8.21 -3.84
C VAL A 85 -9.96 8.69 -4.28
N ARG A 86 -9.24 7.89 -5.07
CA ARG A 86 -7.84 8.12 -5.46
C ARG A 86 -6.96 8.48 -4.25
N PRO A 87 -6.78 7.54 -3.29
CA PRO A 87 -6.11 7.83 -2.02
C PRO A 87 -4.64 8.20 -2.19
N THR A 88 -4.08 8.88 -1.19
CA THR A 88 -2.64 9.23 -1.14
C THR A 88 -1.81 8.17 -0.44
N ALA A 89 -2.43 7.38 0.44
CA ALA A 89 -1.84 6.21 1.08
C ALA A 89 -2.82 5.03 1.03
N PHE A 90 -2.29 3.81 0.87
CA PHE A 90 -3.10 2.60 0.78
C PHE A 90 -2.45 1.44 1.52
N MET A 91 -3.17 0.83 2.45
CA MET A 91 -2.78 -0.42 3.11
C MET A 91 -3.59 -1.58 2.53
N GLY A 92 -2.93 -2.43 1.74
CA GLY A 92 -3.49 -3.68 1.25
C GLY A 92 -3.02 -4.87 2.07
N VAL A 93 -3.92 -5.73 2.56
CA VAL A 93 -3.47 -7.07 3.04
C VAL A 93 -2.97 -7.91 1.85
N PRO A 94 -2.09 -8.91 2.04
CA PRO A 94 -1.49 -9.68 0.93
C PRO A 94 -2.50 -10.18 -0.10
N ARG A 95 -3.63 -10.70 0.37
CA ARG A 95 -4.70 -11.21 -0.51
C ARG A 95 -5.29 -10.15 -1.44
N VAL A 96 -5.32 -8.89 -1.01
CA VAL A 96 -5.80 -7.77 -1.84
C VAL A 96 -4.81 -7.49 -2.97
N TRP A 97 -3.51 -7.44 -2.65
CA TRP A 97 -2.45 -7.26 -3.64
C TRP A 97 -2.42 -8.41 -4.66
N GLU A 98 -2.50 -9.66 -4.19
CA GLU A 98 -2.57 -10.85 -5.04
C GLU A 98 -3.78 -10.80 -5.99
N LYS A 99 -4.97 -10.47 -5.47
CA LYS A 99 -6.20 -10.36 -6.29
C LYS A 99 -6.09 -9.24 -7.33
N MET A 100 -5.47 -8.11 -6.98
CA MET A 100 -5.15 -7.04 -7.93
C MET A 100 -4.19 -7.54 -9.02
N GLN A 101 -3.12 -8.25 -8.64
CA GLN A 101 -2.16 -8.86 -9.55
C GLN A 101 -2.84 -9.86 -10.51
N GLU A 102 -3.66 -10.77 -10.00
CA GLU A 102 -4.44 -11.75 -10.79
C GLU A 102 -5.36 -11.04 -11.80
N ARG A 103 -6.10 -10.01 -11.36
CA ARG A 103 -6.98 -9.22 -12.24
C ARG A 103 -6.19 -8.50 -13.32
N MET A 104 -5.02 -7.95 -12.99
CA MET A 104 -4.14 -7.29 -13.97
C MET A 104 -3.55 -8.29 -14.97
N LYS A 105 -3.12 -9.47 -14.51
CA LYS A 105 -2.63 -10.55 -15.38
C LYS A 105 -3.73 -11.00 -16.36
N SER A 106 -4.97 -11.17 -15.90
CA SER A 106 -6.10 -11.57 -16.77
C SER A 106 -6.50 -10.49 -17.79
N VAL A 107 -6.51 -9.21 -17.42
CA VAL A 107 -6.73 -8.09 -18.36
C VAL A 107 -5.60 -7.99 -19.39
N GLY A 108 -4.35 -8.19 -18.93
CA GLY A 108 -3.18 -8.23 -19.82
C GLY A 108 -3.22 -9.38 -20.83
N ALA A 109 -3.72 -10.56 -20.42
CA ALA A 109 -3.85 -11.72 -21.29
C ALA A 109 -4.82 -11.49 -22.46
N LYS A 110 -5.85 -10.65 -22.27
CA LYS A 110 -6.84 -10.27 -23.29
C LYS A 110 -6.39 -9.11 -24.19
N SER A 111 -5.21 -8.52 -23.93
CA SER A 111 -4.71 -7.38 -24.72
C SER A 111 -4.06 -7.82 -26.03
N SER A 112 -3.99 -6.90 -27.01
CA SER A 112 -3.32 -7.13 -28.29
C SER A 112 -1.83 -7.47 -28.12
N THR A 113 -1.25 -8.19 -29.08
CA THR A 113 0.16 -8.61 -29.06
C THR A 113 1.12 -7.43 -28.90
N LEU A 114 0.83 -6.29 -29.54
CA LEU A 114 1.61 -5.07 -29.39
C LEU A 114 1.57 -4.55 -27.95
N ARG A 115 0.38 -4.47 -27.33
CA ARG A 115 0.23 -4.04 -25.93
C ARG A 115 0.94 -4.98 -24.97
N LYS A 116 0.90 -6.29 -25.23
CA LYS A 116 1.63 -7.30 -24.45
C LYS A 116 3.14 -7.08 -24.52
N LYS A 117 3.70 -6.87 -25.72
CA LYS A 117 5.14 -6.56 -25.89
C LYS A 117 5.55 -5.29 -25.13
N ILE A 118 4.75 -4.22 -25.25
CA ILE A 118 5.00 -2.97 -24.51
C ILE A 118 4.92 -3.19 -23.00
N ALA A 119 3.95 -3.97 -22.52
CA ALA A 119 3.80 -4.26 -21.09
C ALA A 119 4.98 -5.09 -20.56
N VAL A 120 5.44 -6.11 -21.29
CA VAL A 120 6.61 -6.92 -20.93
C VAL A 120 7.87 -6.06 -20.88
N TRP A 121 8.12 -5.26 -21.91
CA TRP A 121 9.23 -4.31 -21.95
C TRP A 121 9.19 -3.33 -20.77
N ALA A 122 8.04 -2.71 -20.51
CA ALA A 122 7.88 -1.76 -19.42
C ALA A 122 8.12 -2.43 -18.05
N LYS A 123 7.67 -3.66 -17.86
CA LYS A 123 7.95 -4.41 -16.61
C LYS A 123 9.43 -4.68 -16.42
N ALA A 124 10.14 -5.10 -17.47
CA ALA A 124 11.58 -5.35 -17.40
C ALA A 124 12.34 -4.06 -17.01
N VAL A 125 12.08 -2.96 -17.70
CA VAL A 125 12.68 -1.65 -17.39
C VAL A 125 12.35 -1.18 -15.98
N GLY A 126 11.10 -1.38 -15.55
CA GLY A 126 10.62 -0.96 -14.24
C GLY A 126 11.26 -1.75 -13.11
N LEU A 127 11.37 -3.08 -13.26
CA LEU A 127 11.98 -3.94 -12.27
C LEU A 127 13.48 -3.62 -12.12
N GLU A 128 14.21 -3.54 -13.24
CA GLU A 128 15.65 -3.23 -13.23
C GLU A 128 15.92 -1.87 -12.56
N THR A 129 15.18 -0.83 -12.97
CA THR A 129 15.38 0.53 -12.45
C THR A 129 15.05 0.60 -10.96
N ASN A 130 13.93 -0.01 -10.52
CA ASN A 130 13.54 0.03 -9.12
C ASN A 130 14.45 -0.83 -8.22
N LEU A 131 15.01 -1.93 -8.72
CA LEU A 131 16.02 -2.71 -7.99
C LEU A 131 17.32 -1.91 -7.81
N LYS A 132 17.79 -1.19 -8.84
CA LYS A 132 18.94 -0.28 -8.71
C LYS A 132 18.65 0.84 -7.70
N ARG A 133 17.43 1.38 -7.72
CA ARG A 133 16.97 2.42 -6.78
C ARG A 133 16.95 1.94 -5.34
N MET A 134 16.48 0.72 -5.12
CA MET A 134 16.51 0.06 -3.81
C MET A 134 17.94 -0.10 -3.27
N ASN A 135 18.93 -0.20 -4.16
CA ASN A 135 20.36 -0.25 -3.83
C ASN A 135 21.05 1.12 -3.81
N GLY A 136 20.29 2.23 -3.79
CA GLY A 136 20.81 3.59 -3.64
C GLY A 136 21.08 4.35 -4.95
N SER A 137 20.77 3.77 -6.11
CA SER A 137 20.88 4.51 -7.37
C SER A 137 19.76 5.55 -7.51
N VAL A 138 20.10 6.75 -7.96
CA VAL A 138 19.15 7.83 -8.26
C VAL A 138 18.92 8.01 -9.76
N GLU A 139 19.57 7.22 -10.60
CA GLU A 139 19.46 7.35 -12.05
C GLU A 139 18.11 6.87 -12.57
N LEU A 140 17.47 7.73 -13.36
CA LEU A 140 16.22 7.41 -14.05
C LEU A 140 16.48 7.37 -15.56
N PRO A 141 16.67 6.18 -16.15
CA PRO A 141 17.00 6.06 -17.56
C PRO A 141 15.82 6.51 -18.44
N MET A 142 16.12 6.96 -19.66
CA MET A 142 15.12 7.54 -20.56
C MET A 142 14.00 6.53 -20.91
N ASN A 143 14.34 5.26 -21.08
CA ASN A 143 13.38 4.18 -21.30
C ASN A 143 12.40 4.03 -20.13
N TYR A 144 12.83 4.24 -18.88
CA TYR A 144 11.95 4.23 -17.72
C TYR A 144 10.99 5.43 -17.72
N ARG A 145 11.48 6.62 -18.11
CA ARG A 145 10.60 7.80 -18.29
C ARG A 145 9.52 7.54 -19.34
N LEU A 146 9.88 6.87 -20.43
CA LEU A 146 8.95 6.44 -21.48
C LEU A 146 7.95 5.39 -20.96
N ALA A 147 8.43 4.36 -20.26
CA ALA A 147 7.58 3.33 -19.65
C ALA A 147 6.60 3.91 -18.63
N ARG A 148 7.03 4.92 -17.86
CA ARG A 148 6.18 5.68 -16.94
C ARG A 148 5.03 6.37 -17.65
N ALA A 149 5.30 7.04 -18.78
CA ALA A 149 4.27 7.71 -19.56
C ALA A 149 3.33 6.73 -20.26
N LEU A 150 3.85 5.66 -20.86
CA LEU A 150 3.08 4.73 -21.67
C LEU A 150 2.27 3.71 -20.85
N VAL A 151 2.81 3.27 -19.72
CA VAL A 151 2.30 2.13 -18.93
C VAL A 151 2.04 2.51 -17.47
N TYR A 152 3.04 2.90 -16.68
CA TYR A 152 2.89 2.97 -15.21
C TYR A 152 1.82 3.96 -14.76
N LYS A 153 1.77 5.16 -15.37
CA LYS A 153 0.71 6.15 -15.07
C LYS A 153 -0.69 5.60 -15.35
N LYS A 154 -0.86 4.84 -16.42
CA LYS A 154 -2.15 4.23 -16.79
C LYS A 154 -2.53 3.11 -15.83
N VAL A 155 -1.56 2.28 -15.43
CA VAL A 155 -1.77 1.22 -14.45
C VAL A 155 -2.17 1.79 -13.10
N ARG A 156 -1.40 2.76 -12.58
CA ARG A 156 -1.73 3.44 -11.32
C ARG A 156 -3.11 4.08 -11.36
N LYS A 157 -3.46 4.79 -12.45
CA LYS A 157 -4.79 5.38 -12.64
C LYS A 157 -5.90 4.32 -12.69
N ALA A 158 -5.66 3.21 -13.40
CA ALA A 158 -6.60 2.11 -13.48
C ALA A 158 -6.82 1.37 -12.15
N LEU A 159 -5.91 1.50 -11.19
CA LEU A 159 -6.06 0.98 -9.82
C LEU A 159 -6.58 2.03 -8.84
N GLY A 160 -6.68 3.30 -9.24
CA GLY A 160 -6.96 4.42 -8.32
C GLY A 160 -5.74 4.85 -7.48
N LEU A 161 -4.55 4.35 -7.79
CA LEU A 161 -3.31 4.60 -7.04
C LEU A 161 -2.39 5.64 -7.70
N ASP A 162 -2.96 6.52 -8.53
CA ASP A 162 -2.19 7.53 -9.26
C ASP A 162 -1.75 8.72 -8.41
N ARG A 163 -2.45 8.98 -7.29
CA ARG A 163 -2.02 9.90 -6.23
C ARG A 163 -1.31 9.18 -5.08
N CYS A 164 -1.37 7.84 -5.06
CA CYS A 164 -0.86 7.05 -3.95
C CYS A 164 0.68 6.97 -4.00
N THR A 165 1.33 7.59 -3.01
CA THR A 165 2.78 7.56 -2.85
C THR A 165 3.22 6.51 -1.83
N LYS A 166 2.30 6.07 -0.97
CA LYS A 166 2.57 5.14 0.13
C LYS A 166 1.68 3.90 0.02
N CYS A 167 2.22 2.80 -0.50
CA CYS A 167 1.51 1.53 -0.61
C CYS A 167 2.10 0.53 0.40
N TYR A 168 1.31 0.04 1.35
CA TYR A 168 1.75 -0.85 2.41
C TYR A 168 1.08 -2.23 2.33
N THR A 169 1.74 -3.23 2.92
CA THR A 169 1.22 -4.58 3.16
C THR A 169 1.63 -5.11 4.53
N GLY A 170 0.84 -6.03 5.09
CA GLY A 170 1.03 -6.56 6.44
C GLY A 170 -0.10 -7.49 6.86
N ALA A 171 -0.16 -7.82 8.16
CA ALA A 171 -1.07 -8.82 8.76
C ALA A 171 -0.81 -10.28 8.37
N ALA A 172 -0.19 -10.55 7.22
CA ALA A 172 0.29 -11.87 6.83
C ALA A 172 1.52 -11.73 5.90
N PRO A 173 2.31 -12.80 5.72
CA PRO A 173 3.39 -12.83 4.72
C PRO A 173 2.85 -12.59 3.31
N ILE A 174 3.58 -11.83 2.51
CA ILE A 174 3.31 -11.60 1.08
C ILE A 174 4.36 -12.32 0.24
N THR A 175 3.98 -12.81 -0.94
CA THR A 175 4.96 -13.49 -1.81
C THR A 175 5.90 -12.51 -2.50
N LYS A 176 7.14 -12.94 -2.72
CA LYS A 176 8.13 -12.18 -3.50
C LYS A 176 7.67 -11.90 -4.93
N ASP A 177 6.96 -12.85 -5.58
CA ASP A 177 6.38 -12.65 -6.91
C ASP A 177 5.40 -11.46 -6.94
N THR A 178 4.56 -11.32 -5.91
CA THR A 178 3.64 -10.19 -5.81
C THR A 178 4.39 -8.88 -5.61
N LEU A 179 5.39 -8.83 -4.73
CA LEU A 179 6.21 -7.64 -4.52
C LEU A 179 6.95 -7.21 -5.80
N GLU A 180 7.65 -8.14 -6.46
CA GLU A 180 8.37 -7.87 -7.71
C GLU A 180 7.42 -7.48 -8.85
N PHE A 181 6.22 -8.06 -8.90
CA PHE A 181 5.22 -7.69 -9.89
C PHE A 181 4.81 -6.22 -9.77
N PHE A 182 4.47 -5.74 -8.57
CA PHE A 182 4.11 -4.34 -8.38
C PHE A 182 5.31 -3.42 -8.55
N LEU A 183 6.50 -3.84 -8.07
CA LEU A 183 7.74 -3.09 -8.26
C LEU A 183 8.06 -2.88 -9.74
N SER A 184 7.83 -3.90 -10.58
CA SER A 184 8.00 -3.82 -12.05
C SER A 184 7.09 -2.79 -12.72
N LEU A 185 6.01 -2.39 -12.04
CA LEU A 185 5.02 -1.42 -12.50
C LEU A 185 5.16 -0.06 -11.83
N ASP A 186 6.31 0.20 -11.21
CA ASP A 186 6.60 1.42 -10.46
C ASP A 186 5.65 1.61 -9.28
N ILE A 187 5.22 0.54 -8.63
CA ILE A 187 4.42 0.55 -7.40
C ILE A 187 5.22 -0.21 -6.33
N VAL A 188 5.87 0.54 -5.44
CA VAL A 188 6.60 -0.04 -4.31
C VAL A 188 5.60 -0.40 -3.22
N VAL A 189 5.51 -1.68 -2.86
CA VAL A 189 4.68 -2.15 -1.75
C VAL A 189 5.61 -2.37 -0.54
N TYR A 190 5.44 -1.54 0.48
CA TYR A 190 6.23 -1.52 1.70
C TYR A 190 5.68 -2.52 2.71
N GLU A 191 6.56 -3.33 3.28
CA GLU A 191 6.16 -4.32 4.27
C GLU A 191 6.08 -3.70 5.66
N LEU A 192 5.02 -4.05 6.38
CA LEU A 192 4.72 -3.63 7.74
C LEU A 192 4.41 -4.88 8.58
N TYR A 193 5.08 -4.99 9.72
CA TYR A 193 4.83 -6.03 10.70
C TYR A 193 4.28 -5.42 11.99
N GLY A 194 3.25 -6.06 12.54
CA GLY A 194 2.51 -5.60 13.69
C GLY A 194 1.65 -6.70 14.29
N MET A 195 1.29 -6.55 15.56
CA MET A 195 0.43 -7.48 16.29
C MET A 195 -0.50 -6.73 17.24
N SER A 196 -1.65 -7.31 17.55
CA SER A 196 -2.61 -6.74 18.51
C SER A 196 -2.02 -6.59 19.90
N GLU A 197 -1.17 -7.54 20.29
CA GLU A 197 -0.53 -7.67 21.60
C GLU A 197 0.37 -6.48 21.94
N SER A 198 0.78 -5.72 20.94
CA SER A 198 1.61 -4.52 21.12
C SER A 198 1.00 -3.26 20.52
N SER A 199 -0.32 -3.26 20.34
CA SER A 199 -1.07 -2.09 19.86
C SER A 199 -0.74 -1.67 18.41
N GLY A 200 -0.42 -2.62 17.54
CA GLY A 200 -0.33 -2.40 16.09
C GLY A 200 1.08 -2.54 15.50
N PRO A 201 1.53 -1.61 14.63
CA PRO A 201 2.78 -1.74 13.89
C PRO A 201 4.01 -1.63 14.80
N HIS A 202 4.98 -2.51 14.57
CA HIS A 202 6.29 -2.49 15.22
C HIS A 202 7.40 -2.08 14.27
N THR A 203 7.35 -2.59 13.05
CA THR A 203 8.37 -2.33 12.03
C THR A 203 7.69 -2.02 10.72
N VAL A 204 8.23 -1.03 10.02
CA VAL A 204 7.72 -0.56 8.74
C VAL A 204 8.90 -0.31 7.81
N SER A 205 8.78 -0.78 6.58
CA SER A 205 9.74 -0.46 5.53
C SER A 205 9.68 1.04 5.21
N HIS A 206 10.81 1.72 5.36
CA HIS A 206 10.87 3.17 5.20
C HIS A 206 10.79 3.55 3.71
N PRO A 207 10.00 4.56 3.32
CA PRO A 207 9.79 4.92 1.91
C PRO A 207 11.08 5.22 1.13
N THR A 208 12.11 5.75 1.80
CA THR A 208 13.40 6.09 1.19
C THR A 208 14.50 5.03 1.37
N SER A 209 14.26 4.01 2.21
CA SER A 209 15.23 2.97 2.53
C SER A 209 14.51 1.66 2.83
N TYR A 210 14.13 0.97 1.76
CA TYR A 210 13.44 -0.32 1.83
C TYR A 210 14.26 -1.42 1.16
N ARG A 211 14.02 -2.66 1.57
CA ARG A 211 14.48 -3.87 0.89
C ARG A 211 13.30 -4.82 0.81
N MET A 212 13.20 -5.59 -0.26
CA MET A 212 12.22 -6.68 -0.32
C MET A 212 12.67 -7.82 0.58
N SER A 213 11.75 -8.34 1.39
CA SER A 213 11.98 -9.59 2.12
C SER A 213 12.29 -10.73 1.13
N ARG A 214 13.16 -11.65 1.55
CA ARG A 214 13.64 -12.75 0.70
C ARG A 214 12.58 -13.85 0.56
#